data_AF-A0A7X3KX24-F1
#
_entry.id   AF-A0A7X3KX24-F1
#
_cell.length_a   1.000
_cell.length_b   1.000
_cell.length_c   1.000
_cell.angle_alpha   90.00
_cell.angle_beta   90.00
_cell.angle_gamma   90.00
#
_symmetry.space_group_name_H-M   'P 1'
#
loop_
_entity.id
_entity.type
_entity.pdbx_description
1 polymer ?
#
loop_
_entity_poly.entity_id
_entity_poly.type
_entity_poly.pdbx_seq_one_letter_code
_entity_poly.pdbx_strand_id
1 'polypeptide(L)'
;AGTLDPMATGVLVVGIERGTKFLAHMVASTKSYRATIRLGLATTTDDKEGEVVFSADASTLSAITDADIAAEITNFTGNIMQRPASVSAIKINGKRAHQMVREGQEVEIPPRPVPIY
;
A
#
# COMPACT_ATOMS: atom_id res chain seq x y z
N ALA A 1 8.50 -4.27 13.71
CA ALA A 1 9.17 -3.21 12.92
C ALA A 1 8.82 -3.37 11.46
N GLY A 2 8.58 -2.29 10.73
CA GLY A 2 8.18 -2.31 9.31
C GLY A 2 8.89 -1.22 8.53
N THR A 3 8.99 -1.40 7.21
CA THR A 3 9.52 -0.39 6.30
C THR A 3 8.51 0.73 6.09
N LEU A 4 8.99 1.96 5.94
CA LEU A 4 8.22 3.08 5.39
C LEU A 4 8.70 3.30 3.95
N ASP A 5 7.78 3.61 3.06
CA ASP A 5 8.12 4.01 1.69
C ASP A 5 8.93 5.31 1.71
N PRO A 6 9.83 5.55 0.73
CA PRO A 6 10.73 6.71 0.75
C PRO A 6 10.01 8.06 0.87
N MET A 7 8.84 8.20 0.23
CA MET A 7 8.05 9.41 0.31
C MET A 7 7.25 9.58 1.61
N ALA A 8 7.08 8.51 2.38
CA ALA A 8 6.31 8.54 3.61
C ALA A 8 7.14 9.13 4.75
N THR A 9 6.46 9.80 5.67
CA THR A 9 7.07 10.28 6.92
C THR A 9 6.32 9.68 8.09
N GLY A 10 6.99 9.55 9.24
CA GLY A 10 6.37 9.05 10.45
C GLY A 10 7.31 8.25 11.33
N VAL A 11 6.72 7.32 12.08
CA VAL A 11 7.44 6.54 13.09
C VAL A 11 8.20 5.39 12.44
N LEU A 12 9.53 5.42 12.54
CA LEU A 12 10.41 4.31 12.20
C LEU A 12 11.02 3.73 13.48
N VAL A 13 10.69 2.48 13.77
CA VAL A 13 11.23 1.79 14.94
C VAL A 13 12.59 1.20 14.59
N VAL A 14 13.63 1.61 15.32
CA VAL A 14 15.01 1.15 15.14
C VAL A 14 15.46 0.39 16.39
N GLY A 15 15.94 -0.83 16.21
CA GLY A 15 16.55 -1.61 17.28
C GLY A 15 18.06 -1.44 17.27
N ILE A 16 18.65 -1.25 18.45
CA ILE A 16 20.10 -1.07 18.63
C ILE A 16 20.62 -2.21 19.50
N GLU A 17 21.73 -2.85 19.09
CA GLU A 17 22.35 -3.98 19.80
C GLU A 17 21.32 -5.07 20.17
N ARG A 18 21.21 -5.39 21.46
CA ARG A 18 20.25 -6.38 21.99
C ARG A 18 18.79 -5.97 21.78
N GLY A 19 18.52 -4.68 21.57
CA GLY A 19 17.18 -4.16 21.24
C GLY A 19 16.61 -4.73 19.94
N THR A 20 17.47 -5.13 19.00
CA THR A 20 17.05 -5.77 17.74
C THR A 20 16.23 -7.04 17.95
N LYS A 21 16.50 -7.78 19.03
CA LYS A 21 15.79 -9.02 19.38
C LYS A 21 14.30 -8.81 19.62
N PHE A 22 13.89 -7.59 19.99
CA PHE A 22 12.49 -7.27 20.27
C PHE A 22 11.71 -6.78 19.05
N LEU A 23 12.38 -6.46 17.93
CA LEU A 23 11.73 -5.90 16.74
C LEU A 23 10.70 -6.85 16.12
N ALA A 24 10.91 -8.17 16.26
CA ALA A 24 10.00 -9.22 15.79
C ALA A 24 8.62 -9.13 16.47
N HIS A 25 8.58 -8.83 17.78
CA HIS A 25 7.31 -8.67 18.50
C HIS A 25 6.52 -7.44 18.05
N MET A 26 7.21 -6.40 17.56
CA MET A 26 6.59 -5.19 17.05
C MET A 26 6.10 -5.32 15.60
N VAL A 27 6.29 -6.47 14.93
CA VAL A 27 5.73 -6.66 13.58
C VAL A 27 4.21 -6.84 13.65
N ALA A 28 3.71 -7.49 14.70
CA ALA A 28 2.30 -7.82 14.87
C ALA A 28 1.43 -6.68 15.43
N SER A 29 2.00 -5.52 15.78
CA SER A 29 1.22 -4.40 16.31
C SER A 29 0.30 -3.77 15.25
N THR A 30 -0.76 -3.10 15.65
CA THR A 30 -1.51 -2.21 14.76
C THR A 30 -0.67 -0.98 14.39
N LYS A 31 -1.05 -0.32 13.30
CA LYS A 31 -0.45 0.93 12.81
C LYS A 31 -1.57 1.86 12.38
N SER A 32 -1.32 3.15 12.54
CA SER A 32 -2.23 4.22 12.11
C SER A 32 -1.49 5.09 11.09
N TYR A 33 -2.20 5.49 10.05
CA TYR A 33 -1.66 6.25 8.94
C TYR A 33 -2.57 7.45 8.66
N ARG A 34 -1.97 8.54 8.23
CA ARG A 34 -2.67 9.66 7.61
C ARG A 34 -2.17 9.76 6.18
N ALA A 35 -3.08 9.66 5.22
CA ALA A 35 -2.78 9.71 3.80
C ALA A 35 -3.69 10.71 3.09
N THR A 36 -3.21 11.23 1.98
CA THR A 36 -3.99 12.01 1.02
C THR A 36 -3.95 11.27 -0.30
N ILE A 37 -5.13 10.92 -0.83
CA ILE A 37 -5.26 10.29 -2.14
C ILE A 37 -5.68 11.31 -3.18
N ARG A 38 -5.26 11.13 -4.43
CA ARG A 38 -5.72 11.91 -5.57
C ARG A 38 -6.63 11.03 -6.42
N LEU A 39 -7.93 11.30 -6.37
CA LEU A 39 -8.91 10.59 -7.19
C LEU A 39 -8.70 10.91 -8.67
N GLY A 40 -8.93 9.92 -9.54
CA GLY A 40 -8.84 10.06 -10.99
C GLY A 40 -7.46 9.89 -11.59
N LEU A 41 -6.45 9.48 -10.82
CA LEU A 41 -5.14 9.11 -11.34
C LEU A 41 -4.73 7.74 -10.81
N ALA A 42 -4.10 6.95 -11.67
CA ALA A 42 -3.35 5.76 -11.25
C ALA A 42 -1.91 5.87 -11.75
N THR A 43 -0.98 5.38 -10.94
CA THR A 43 0.46 5.39 -11.24
C THR A 43 1.04 3.98 -11.18
N THR A 44 2.23 3.79 -11.74
CA THR A 44 2.92 2.48 -11.73
C THR A 44 3.26 1.96 -10.33
N THR A 45 3.32 2.82 -9.31
CA THR A 45 3.71 2.50 -7.94
C THR A 45 2.57 2.67 -6.93
N ASP A 46 1.37 3.00 -7.39
CA ASP A 46 0.20 3.36 -6.55
C ASP A 46 0.44 4.57 -5.61
N ASP A 47 1.49 5.36 -5.86
CA ASP A 47 1.81 6.58 -5.13
C ASP A 47 2.26 7.73 -6.06
N LYS A 48 2.68 8.86 -5.48
CA LYS A 48 3.07 10.05 -6.25
C LYS A 48 4.42 9.93 -6.97
N GLU A 49 5.23 8.92 -6.65
CA GLU A 49 6.58 8.76 -7.23
C GLU A 49 6.55 8.03 -8.56
N GLY A 50 5.48 7.27 -8.84
CA GLY A 50 5.29 6.52 -10.08
C GLY A 50 4.87 7.36 -11.29
N GLU A 51 5.03 6.77 -12.46
CA GLU A 51 4.55 7.35 -13.72
C GLU A 51 3.03 7.17 -13.86
N VAL A 52 2.34 8.17 -14.40
CA VAL A 52 0.89 8.10 -14.61
C VAL A 52 0.57 7.08 -15.70
N VAL A 53 -0.26 6.09 -15.37
CA VAL A 53 -0.76 5.07 -16.31
C VAL A 53 -2.22 5.26 -16.67
N PHE A 54 -2.95 6.05 -15.87
CA PHE A 54 -4.35 6.35 -16.10
C PHE A 54 -4.71 7.74 -15.58
N SER A 55 -5.55 8.46 -16.31
CA SER A 55 -6.21 9.69 -15.90
C SER A 55 -7.67 9.65 -16.29
N ALA A 56 -8.55 9.91 -15.33
CA ALA A 56 -9.98 10.00 -15.55
C ALA A 56 -10.37 11.34 -16.20
N ASP A 57 -11.48 11.34 -16.93
CA ASP A 57 -12.10 12.55 -17.46
C ASP A 57 -12.56 13.49 -16.35
N ALA A 58 -12.40 14.80 -16.59
CA ALA A 58 -12.76 15.83 -15.63
C ALA A 58 -14.27 15.84 -15.29
N SER A 59 -15.12 15.53 -16.27
CA SER A 59 -16.57 15.41 -16.08
C SER A 59 -16.92 14.28 -15.11
N THR A 60 -16.28 13.12 -15.23
CA THR A 60 -16.44 11.99 -14.33
C THR A 60 -16.03 12.37 -12.91
N LEU A 61 -14.89 13.04 -12.74
CA LEU A 61 -14.43 13.48 -11.42
C LEU A 61 -15.37 14.52 -10.79
N SER A 62 -15.90 15.44 -11.58
CA SER A 62 -16.83 16.47 -11.10
C SER A 62 -18.18 15.91 -10.64
N ALA A 63 -18.53 14.71 -11.08
CA ALA A 63 -19.78 14.04 -10.69
C ALA A 63 -19.66 13.26 -9.36
N ILE A 64 -18.44 13.03 -8.85
CA ILE A 64 -18.22 12.32 -7.60
C ILE A 64 -18.55 13.24 -6.43
N THR A 65 -19.42 12.77 -5.53
CA THR A 65 -19.78 13.49 -4.31
C THR A 65 -19.04 12.94 -3.09
N ASP A 66 -18.99 13.75 -2.02
CA ASP A 66 -18.47 13.29 -0.72
C ASP A 66 -19.25 12.08 -0.17
N ALA A 67 -20.54 11.99 -0.49
CA ALA A 67 -21.37 10.85 -0.11
C ALA A 67 -20.95 9.56 -0.83
N ASP A 68 -20.60 9.66 -2.12
CA ASP A 68 -20.10 8.51 -2.90
C ASP A 68 -18.75 8.04 -2.34
N ILE A 69 -17.85 8.98 -2.02
CA ILE A 69 -16.55 8.68 -1.41
C ILE A 69 -16.73 8.01 -0.05
N ALA A 70 -17.58 8.57 0.80
CA ALA A 70 -17.86 8.02 2.12
C ALA A 70 -18.45 6.61 2.04
N ALA A 71 -19.40 6.39 1.11
CA ALA A 71 -19.99 5.07 0.89
C ALA A 71 -18.94 4.06 0.44
N GLU A 72 -18.07 4.41 -0.50
CA GLU A 72 -17.05 3.49 -1.00
C GLU A 72 -16.00 3.15 0.06
N ILE A 73 -15.60 4.11 0.90
CA ILE A 73 -14.68 3.87 2.02
C ILE A 73 -15.22 2.81 3.00
N THR A 74 -16.56 2.69 3.15
CA THR A 74 -17.13 1.67 4.04
C THR A 74 -16.79 0.24 3.61
N ASN A 75 -16.64 0.00 2.30
CA ASN A 75 -16.23 -1.31 1.75
C ASN A 75 -14.79 -1.70 2.15
N PHE A 76 -13.98 -0.71 2.53
CA PHE A 76 -12.60 -0.89 2.96
C PHE A 76 -12.44 -0.91 4.49
N THR A 77 -13.53 -0.85 5.26
CA THR A 77 -13.48 -0.88 6.73
C THR A 77 -13.85 -2.27 7.24
N GLY A 78 -13.14 -2.78 8.25
CA GLY A 78 -13.33 -4.12 8.80
C GLY A 78 -12.40 -5.17 8.20
N ASN A 79 -12.87 -6.42 8.07
CA ASN A 79 -12.06 -7.53 7.55
C ASN A 79 -12.15 -7.57 6.03
N ILE A 80 -11.05 -7.24 5.34
CA ILE A 80 -10.99 -7.22 3.88
C ILE A 80 -9.94 -8.18 3.32
N MET A 81 -10.06 -8.49 2.03
CA MET A 81 -9.02 -9.18 1.27
C MET A 81 -8.28 -8.16 0.41
N GLN A 82 -6.99 -7.93 0.70
CA GLN A 82 -6.18 -6.96 -0.02
C GLN A 82 -5.15 -7.67 -0.89
N ARG A 83 -5.11 -7.31 -2.19
CA ARG A 83 -3.99 -7.66 -3.07
C ARG A 83 -2.85 -6.67 -2.82
N PRO A 84 -1.65 -7.13 -2.43
CA PRO A 84 -0.49 -6.25 -2.28
C PRO A 84 -0.08 -5.64 -3.62
N ALA A 85 0.48 -4.42 -3.59
CA ALA A 85 1.07 -3.80 -4.76
C ALA A 85 2.19 -4.67 -5.36
N SER A 86 2.31 -4.65 -6.68
CA SER A 86 3.31 -5.40 -7.45
C SER A 86 4.75 -5.00 -7.08
N VAL A 87 4.96 -3.74 -6.69
CA VAL A 87 6.23 -3.18 -6.20
C VAL A 87 6.57 -3.55 -4.76
N SER A 88 5.79 -4.41 -4.10
CA SER A 88 6.03 -4.79 -2.71
C SER A 88 7.33 -5.60 -2.50
N ALA A 89 7.89 -5.54 -1.29
CA ALA A 89 9.05 -6.34 -0.87
C ALA A 89 8.74 -7.84 -0.68
N ILE A 90 7.55 -8.30 -1.05
CA ILE A 90 7.10 -9.69 -0.89
C ILE A 90 7.99 -10.60 -1.74
N LYS A 91 8.39 -11.74 -1.17
CA LYS A 91 9.10 -12.77 -1.91
C LYS A 91 8.11 -13.77 -2.51
N ILE A 92 8.22 -14.02 -3.80
CA ILE A 92 7.49 -15.09 -4.51
C ILE A 92 8.55 -16.06 -5.04
N ASN A 93 8.45 -17.33 -4.65
CA ASN A 93 9.42 -18.38 -5.01
C ASN A 93 10.89 -17.99 -4.75
N GLY A 94 11.16 -17.28 -3.65
CA GLY A 94 12.51 -16.87 -3.25
C GLY A 94 13.02 -15.56 -3.87
N LYS A 95 12.39 -15.02 -4.92
CA LYS A 95 12.70 -13.72 -5.54
C LYS A 95 11.77 -12.62 -5.04
N ARG A 96 12.23 -11.38 -4.95
CA ARG A 96 11.38 -10.24 -4.55
C ARG A 96 10.47 -9.82 -5.71
N ALA A 97 9.19 -9.59 -5.45
CA ALA A 97 8.19 -9.25 -6.46
C ALA A 97 8.57 -8.01 -7.27
N HIS A 98 9.02 -6.93 -6.63
CA HIS A 98 9.49 -5.73 -7.34
C HIS A 98 10.66 -5.99 -8.31
N GLN A 99 11.51 -6.98 -8.03
CA GLN A 99 12.62 -7.34 -8.91
C GLN A 99 12.09 -8.03 -10.17
N MET A 100 11.13 -8.93 -10.02
CA MET A 100 10.50 -9.63 -11.16
C MET A 100 9.69 -8.68 -12.05
N VAL A 101 9.01 -7.69 -11.46
CA VAL A 101 8.29 -6.63 -12.21
C VAL A 101 9.26 -5.79 -13.03
N ARG A 102 10.44 -5.42 -12.48
CA ARG A 102 11.50 -4.74 -13.25
C ARG A 102 12.08 -5.59 -14.38
N GLU A 103 12.09 -6.91 -14.20
CA GLU A 103 12.52 -7.89 -15.21
C GLU A 103 11.42 -8.18 -16.25
N GLY A 104 10.27 -7.49 -16.20
CA GLY A 104 9.18 -7.60 -17.17
C GLY A 104 8.28 -8.83 -16.98
N GLN A 105 8.36 -9.51 -15.83
CA GLN A 105 7.50 -10.65 -15.52
C GLN A 105 6.19 -10.19 -14.88
N GLU A 106 5.07 -10.74 -15.37
CA GLU A 106 3.76 -10.53 -14.76
C GLU A 106 3.68 -11.38 -13.48
N VAL A 107 3.57 -10.72 -12.33
CA VAL A 107 3.54 -11.37 -11.02
C VAL A 107 2.16 -11.18 -10.42
N GLU A 108 1.35 -12.24 -10.42
CA GLU A 108 0.07 -12.24 -9.74
C GLU A 108 0.28 -12.51 -8.24
N ILE A 109 0.03 -11.50 -7.40
CA ILE A 109 0.11 -11.63 -5.94
C ILE A 109 -1.28 -12.03 -5.42
N PRO A 110 -1.43 -13.15 -4.70
CA PRO A 110 -2.71 -13.55 -4.14
C PRO A 110 -3.18 -12.55 -3.07
N PRO A 111 -4.50 -12.27 -2.96
CA PRO A 111 -5.04 -11.46 -1.89
C PRO A 111 -4.78 -12.07 -0.51
N ARG A 112 -4.58 -11.22 0.50
CA ARG A 112 -4.38 -11.62 1.90
C ARG A 112 -5.40 -10.92 2.82
N PRO A 113 -5.79 -11.56 3.94
CA PRO A 113 -6.69 -10.93 4.89
C PRO A 113 -6.01 -9.75 5.59
N VAL A 114 -6.71 -8.63 5.71
CA VAL A 114 -6.26 -7.41 6.40
C VAL A 114 -7.43 -6.86 7.24
N PRO A 115 -7.28 -6.74 8.58
CA PRO A 115 -8.23 -6.01 9.41
C PRO A 115 -7.94 -4.50 9.35
N ILE A 116 -8.95 -3.71 9.03
CA ILE A 116 -8.96 -2.24 9.07
C ILE A 116 -9.91 -1.79 10.18
N TYR A 117 -9.39 -1.04 11.14
CA TYR A 117 -10.07 -0.63 12.38
C TYR A 117 -10.57 0.81 12.31
#